data_AF-K9V1N0-F1
#
_entry.id   AF-K9V1N0-F1
#
_cell.length_a   1.000
_cell.length_b   1.000
_cell.length_c   1.000
_cell.angle_alpha   90.00
_cell.angle_beta   90.00
_cell.angle_gamma   90.00
#
_symmetry.space_group_name_H-M   'P 1'
#
loop_
_entity.id
_entity.type
_entity.pdbx_description
1 polymer ?
#
loop_
_entity_poly.entity_id
_entity_poly.type
_entity_poly.pdbx_seq_one_letter_code
_entity_poly.pdbx_strand_id
1 'polypeptide(L)'
;MSLTLKDVIKNGILNQLAASCNDRATANLILNLIDFPGNRQIVFPDNGRVQDYWIHICNEIQSGVLPDGTDGFQSLVDAAADIYPSNPVFRQHRSDSNSNGNDSNQQTSVNTSQTQTASNNNLFRILIQGRDDANNVLASAGVIAPQQSILPENIGLRFSGKGLVLLGLSDCSSQAVASFAARLQTILQSGQNQVEVSVLTEDPQPYIISRIFVEGPDQARFAIEDISSDTTIGEVAKGVMSDAYDPRMFQDSRGRERRVVVDRVSEDGSTERLNYDQTLHEANIQEDDTLSVAPEATAGAIDPRLRQEALARAKNQIMAYAKVHKGFQVSADNHLAPTDYLLRFNAPGFAPPAIPGGEPQPIDEHEVYLALPGGFPMQAPQAFWQTPIFHPNIEPQRGLVCLGDLGDRYRPGLDFGKLCQLLIDIASYQNYAVEEGYNKEAQEWVISELGQIAIEQRGGQSVLRKLIHEVETPPKLNIKRLSE
;
A
#
# COMPACT_ATOMS: atom_id res chain seq x y z
N MET A 1 26.98 18.89 -22.85
CA MET A 1 27.85 18.66 -21.68
C MET A 1 27.88 17.16 -21.47
N SER A 2 29.04 16.55 -21.26
CA SER A 2 29.10 15.12 -20.99
C SER A 2 28.51 14.82 -19.61
N LEU A 3 27.62 13.83 -19.55
CA LEU A 3 26.99 13.39 -18.31
C LEU A 3 28.04 12.76 -17.39
N THR A 4 28.07 13.15 -16.13
CA THR A 4 28.93 12.52 -15.12
C THR A 4 28.16 11.48 -14.31
N LEU A 5 28.86 10.57 -13.61
CA LEU A 5 28.22 9.65 -12.67
C LEU A 5 27.36 10.38 -11.62
N LYS A 6 27.80 11.58 -11.19
CA LYS A 6 27.01 12.41 -10.27
C LYS A 6 25.69 12.85 -10.88
N ASP A 7 25.65 13.12 -12.18
CA ASP A 7 24.42 13.50 -12.88
C ASP A 7 23.49 12.29 -13.08
N VAL A 8 24.05 11.12 -13.40
CA VAL A 8 23.30 9.86 -13.52
C VAL A 8 22.60 9.48 -12.20
N ILE A 9 23.25 9.72 -11.07
CA ILE A 9 22.67 9.46 -9.74
C ILE A 9 21.69 10.57 -9.36
N LYS A 10 22.09 11.84 -9.47
CA LYS A 10 21.29 12.99 -9.03
C LYS A 10 19.98 13.14 -9.81
N ASN A 11 19.99 12.81 -11.10
CA ASN A 11 18.84 12.95 -11.98
C ASN A 11 17.96 11.69 -12.02
N GLY A 12 18.19 10.72 -11.13
CA GLY A 12 17.37 9.51 -11.03
C GLY A 12 17.53 8.52 -12.20
N ILE A 13 18.43 8.78 -13.15
CA ILE A 13 18.69 7.93 -14.33
C ILE A 13 19.08 6.51 -13.89
N LEU A 14 19.91 6.38 -12.85
CA LEU A 14 20.31 5.08 -12.31
C LEU A 14 19.11 4.28 -11.78
N ASN A 15 18.19 4.95 -11.07
CA ASN A 15 16.99 4.32 -10.55
C ASN A 15 16.05 3.94 -11.69
N GLN A 16 15.95 4.78 -12.71
CA GLN A 16 15.15 4.50 -13.89
C GLN A 16 15.71 3.35 -14.72
N LEU A 17 17.04 3.23 -14.85
CA LEU A 17 17.67 2.05 -15.46
C LEU A 17 17.35 0.79 -14.67
N ALA A 18 17.42 0.84 -13.34
CA ALA A 18 17.08 -0.30 -12.51
C ALA A 18 15.59 -0.69 -12.56
N ALA A 19 14.69 0.28 -12.72
CA ALA A 19 13.25 0.07 -12.79
C ALA A 19 12.80 -0.40 -14.19
N SER A 20 13.20 0.33 -15.24
CA SER A 20 12.80 0.03 -16.62
C SER A 20 13.60 -1.10 -17.25
N CYS A 21 14.87 -1.27 -16.87
CA CYS A 21 15.77 -2.32 -17.39
C CYS A 21 16.05 -3.35 -16.30
N ASN A 22 14.98 -3.97 -15.82
CA ASN A 22 14.95 -4.84 -14.65
C ASN A 22 15.18 -6.33 -14.97
N ASP A 23 15.35 -6.67 -16.24
CA ASP A 23 15.64 -8.03 -16.70
C ASP A 23 16.96 -8.12 -17.47
N ARG A 24 17.50 -9.34 -17.52
CA ARG A 24 18.78 -9.64 -18.16
C ARG A 24 18.78 -9.35 -19.67
N ALA A 25 17.65 -9.54 -20.36
CA ALA A 25 17.59 -9.34 -21.80
C ALA A 25 17.68 -7.86 -22.15
N THR A 26 16.92 -7.00 -21.44
CA THR A 26 16.99 -5.55 -21.63
C THR A 26 18.34 -4.98 -21.24
N ALA A 27 18.91 -5.41 -20.11
CA ALA A 27 20.22 -4.95 -19.67
C ALA A 27 21.32 -5.26 -20.71
N ASN A 28 21.34 -6.49 -21.23
CA ASN A 28 22.26 -6.86 -22.30
C ASN A 28 22.05 -6.03 -23.57
N LEU A 29 20.79 -5.67 -23.88
CA LEU A 29 20.46 -4.89 -25.06
C LEU A 29 21.05 -3.47 -24.97
N ILE A 30 20.92 -2.79 -23.83
CA ILE A 30 21.56 -1.49 -23.60
C ILE A 30 23.07 -1.59 -23.69
N LEU A 31 23.66 -2.59 -23.02
CA LEU A 31 25.12 -2.77 -22.99
C LEU A 31 25.69 -3.07 -24.37
N ASN A 32 24.97 -3.82 -25.20
CA ASN A 32 25.35 -4.09 -26.59
C ASN A 32 25.23 -2.85 -27.48
N LEU A 33 24.28 -1.95 -27.22
CA LEU A 33 24.12 -0.71 -27.98
C LEU A 33 25.30 0.27 -27.77
N ILE A 34 25.92 0.24 -26.59
CA ILE A 34 27.07 1.08 -26.24
C ILE A 34 28.42 0.36 -26.41
N ASP A 35 28.44 -0.82 -27.02
CA ASP A 35 29.63 -1.67 -27.21
C ASP A 35 30.36 -1.99 -25.88
N PHE A 36 29.60 -2.20 -24.79
CA PHE A 36 30.16 -2.55 -23.49
C PHE A 36 30.80 -3.94 -23.51
N PRO A 37 32.05 -4.10 -23.06
CA PRO A 37 32.79 -5.35 -23.18
C PRO A 37 32.19 -6.47 -22.32
N GLY A 38 31.77 -7.57 -22.95
CA GLY A 38 31.10 -8.69 -22.30
C GLY A 38 31.90 -9.38 -21.19
N ASN A 39 33.23 -9.33 -21.23
CA ASN A 39 34.10 -9.87 -20.17
C ASN A 39 34.16 -9.01 -18.90
N ARG A 40 33.58 -7.80 -18.93
CA ARG A 40 33.44 -6.89 -17.78
C ARG A 40 32.02 -6.85 -17.23
N GLN A 41 31.09 -7.55 -17.89
CA GLN A 41 29.72 -7.69 -17.39
C GLN A 41 29.71 -8.70 -16.23
N ILE A 42 29.11 -8.29 -15.12
CA ILE A 42 28.77 -9.22 -14.05
C ILE A 42 27.49 -9.99 -14.41
N VAL A 43 27.25 -11.10 -13.72
CA VAL A 43 26.02 -11.86 -13.89
C VAL A 43 24.83 -10.98 -13.48
N PHE A 44 23.85 -10.83 -14.36
CA PHE A 44 22.61 -10.12 -14.03
C PHE A 44 21.90 -10.85 -12.89
N PRO A 45 21.45 -10.16 -11.83
CA PRO A 45 20.90 -10.84 -10.66
C PRO A 45 19.56 -11.52 -10.99
N ASP A 46 19.49 -12.84 -10.78
CA ASP A 46 18.23 -13.60 -10.92
C ASP A 46 17.25 -13.30 -9.77
N ASN A 47 17.78 -12.93 -8.60
CA ASN A 47 17.06 -12.44 -7.42
C ASN A 47 17.99 -11.46 -6.68
N GLY A 48 17.71 -10.15 -6.71
CA GLY A 48 18.57 -9.15 -6.08
C GLY A 48 18.25 -7.71 -6.47
N ARG A 49 19.03 -6.76 -5.94
CA ARG A 49 18.88 -5.34 -6.28
C ARG A 49 19.50 -5.08 -7.65
N VAL A 50 18.65 -4.98 -8.69
CA VAL A 50 19.04 -4.60 -10.06
C VAL A 50 19.85 -3.28 -10.07
N GLN A 51 19.60 -2.40 -9.10
CA GLN A 51 20.36 -1.17 -8.92
C GLN A 51 21.86 -1.43 -8.71
N ASP A 52 22.25 -2.46 -7.96
CA ASP A 52 23.66 -2.80 -7.72
C ASP A 52 24.35 -3.26 -9.02
N TYR A 53 23.59 -3.91 -9.91
CA TYR A 53 24.06 -4.26 -11.26
C TYR A 53 24.39 -3.00 -12.08
N TRP A 54 23.46 -2.05 -12.15
CA TRP A 54 23.68 -0.81 -12.90
C TRP A 54 24.75 0.09 -12.25
N ILE A 55 24.92 0.05 -10.93
CA ILE A 55 26.03 0.71 -10.24
C ILE A 55 27.37 0.13 -10.70
N HIS A 56 27.49 -1.20 -10.78
CA HIS A 56 28.71 -1.83 -11.28
C HIS A 56 29.03 -1.41 -12.71
N ILE A 57 28.04 -1.44 -13.60
CA ILE A 57 28.20 -0.98 -14.99
C ILE A 57 28.63 0.49 -15.04
N CYS A 58 27.98 1.36 -14.26
CA CYS A 58 28.32 2.78 -14.21
C CYS A 58 29.76 3.02 -13.73
N ASN A 59 30.25 2.22 -12.77
CA ASN A 59 31.63 2.29 -12.29
C ASN A 59 32.64 1.83 -13.35
N GLU A 60 32.32 0.79 -14.13
CA GLU A 60 33.16 0.38 -15.27
C GLU A 60 33.16 1.43 -16.39
N ILE A 61 32.03 2.06 -16.69
CA ILE A 61 31.98 3.19 -17.62
C ILE A 61 32.86 4.34 -17.11
N GLN A 62 32.78 4.67 -15.82
CA GLN A 62 33.62 5.70 -15.21
C GLN A 62 35.12 5.36 -15.26
N SER A 63 35.48 4.07 -15.22
CA SER A 63 36.87 3.62 -15.31
C SER A 63 37.42 3.63 -16.75
N GLY A 64 36.60 4.03 -17.73
CA GLY A 64 37.02 4.20 -19.12
C GLY A 64 36.99 2.90 -19.92
N VAL A 65 36.08 1.98 -19.60
CA VAL A 65 36.01 0.66 -20.26
C VAL A 65 35.48 0.72 -21.70
N LEU A 66 34.81 1.82 -22.06
CA LEU A 66 34.27 2.05 -23.42
C LEU A 66 35.34 2.66 -24.34
N PRO A 67 35.21 2.52 -25.68
CA PRO A 67 36.20 3.02 -26.63
C PRO A 67 36.51 4.51 -26.46
N ASP A 68 37.79 4.89 -26.64
CA ASP A 68 38.27 6.28 -26.50
C ASP A 68 37.43 7.27 -27.32
N GLY A 69 36.92 8.32 -26.65
CA GLY A 69 36.07 9.34 -27.26
C GLY A 69 34.57 9.10 -27.13
N THR A 70 34.14 7.97 -26.57
CA THR A 70 32.73 7.70 -26.25
C THR A 70 32.35 8.43 -24.96
N ASP A 71 31.27 9.22 -25.02
CA ASP A 71 30.67 9.80 -23.82
C ASP A 71 29.83 8.74 -23.12
N GLY A 72 30.49 7.89 -22.33
CA GLY A 72 29.92 6.62 -21.90
C GLY A 72 28.58 6.70 -21.15
N PHE A 73 28.39 7.74 -20.34
CA PHE A 73 27.11 7.95 -19.66
C PHE A 73 26.04 8.53 -20.59
N GLN A 74 26.41 9.41 -21.52
CA GLN A 74 25.47 9.91 -22.52
C GLN A 74 25.02 8.80 -23.48
N SER A 75 25.95 7.94 -23.92
CA SER A 75 25.62 6.78 -24.74
C SER A 75 24.71 5.79 -24.01
N LEU A 76 24.93 5.59 -22.71
CA LEU A 76 24.05 4.76 -21.87
C LEU A 76 22.62 5.32 -21.82
N VAL A 77 22.47 6.63 -21.64
CA VAL A 77 21.16 7.30 -21.61
C VAL A 77 20.50 7.31 -22.98
N ASP A 78 21.25 7.57 -24.04
CA ASP A 78 20.73 7.56 -25.41
C ASP A 78 20.25 6.17 -25.81
N ALA A 79 21.01 5.11 -25.48
CA ALA A 79 20.61 3.73 -25.68
C ALA A 79 19.33 3.38 -24.88
N ALA A 80 19.24 3.81 -23.62
CA ALA A 80 18.03 3.62 -22.82
C ALA A 80 16.83 4.40 -23.40
N ALA A 81 17.03 5.63 -23.88
CA ALA A 81 15.99 6.44 -24.51
C ALA A 81 15.52 5.87 -25.86
N ASP A 82 16.38 5.16 -26.59
CA ASP A 82 16.02 4.47 -27.82
C ASP A 82 15.15 3.24 -27.56
N ILE A 83 15.39 2.52 -26.46
CA ILE A 83 14.59 1.35 -26.06
C ILE A 83 13.28 1.79 -25.40
N TYR A 84 13.32 2.88 -24.65
CA TYR A 84 12.18 3.45 -23.91
C TYR A 84 11.89 4.90 -24.34
N PRO A 85 11.40 5.14 -25.57
CA PRO A 85 11.18 6.51 -26.07
C PRO A 85 10.16 7.30 -25.25
N SER A 86 9.21 6.61 -24.60
CA SER A 86 8.15 7.20 -23.78
C SER A 86 8.60 7.50 -22.35
N ASN A 87 9.78 7.04 -21.93
CA ASN A 87 10.26 7.28 -20.57
C ASN A 87 10.69 8.75 -20.41
N PRO A 88 10.06 9.53 -19.51
CA PRO A 88 10.30 10.96 -19.41
C PRO A 88 11.73 11.28 -18.94
N VAL A 89 12.31 10.44 -18.07
CA VAL A 89 13.67 10.64 -17.54
C VAL A 89 14.71 10.42 -18.63
N PHE A 90 14.63 9.32 -19.38
CA PHE A 90 15.59 9.08 -20.47
C PHE A 90 15.44 10.10 -21.60
N ARG A 91 14.21 10.48 -21.94
CA ARG A 91 13.94 11.50 -22.97
C ARG A 91 14.49 12.87 -22.58
N GLN A 92 14.31 13.28 -21.33
CA GLN A 92 14.81 14.56 -20.83
C GLN A 92 16.33 14.68 -20.91
N HIS A 93 17.04 13.55 -20.79
CA HIS A 93 18.50 13.51 -20.74
C HIS A 93 19.15 12.95 -22.02
N ARG A 94 18.35 12.70 -23.06
CA ARG A 94 18.84 12.27 -24.37
C ARG A 94 19.61 13.39 -25.05
N SER A 95 20.66 13.05 -25.79
CA SER A 95 21.40 14.02 -26.62
C SER A 95 20.54 14.51 -27.79
N ASP A 96 20.58 15.82 -28.06
CA ASP A 96 19.95 16.45 -29.24
C ASP A 96 20.73 16.10 -30.51
N SER A 97 20.68 14.84 -30.92
CA SER A 97 21.33 14.35 -32.12
C SER A 97 20.31 14.24 -33.25
N ASN A 98 19.91 15.39 -33.80
CA ASN A 98 19.33 15.44 -35.15
C ASN A 98 19.94 16.61 -35.94
N SER A 99 21.18 16.43 -36.38
CA SER A 99 21.78 17.20 -37.46
C SER A 99 21.94 16.32 -38.69
N ASN A 100 20.90 16.28 -39.53
CA ASN A 100 20.98 16.45 -40.98
C ASN A 100 19.66 16.10 -41.67
N GLY A 101 19.00 17.11 -42.25
CA GLY A 101 17.88 16.92 -43.18
C GLY A 101 16.99 18.15 -43.27
N ASN A 102 17.31 19.03 -44.20
CA ASN A 102 16.49 20.16 -44.64
C ASN A 102 15.00 19.81 -44.75
N ASP A 103 14.11 20.67 -44.26
CA ASP A 103 13.35 21.54 -45.17
C ASP A 103 12.57 22.63 -44.43
N SER A 104 12.86 23.86 -44.86
CA SER A 104 12.02 25.04 -44.73
C SER A 104 10.71 24.86 -45.49
N ASN A 105 9.55 25.06 -44.85
CA ASN A 105 8.67 26.21 -45.10
C ASN A 105 7.23 26.04 -44.56
N GLN A 106 6.71 27.19 -44.13
CA GLN A 106 5.31 27.64 -44.17
C GLN A 106 4.32 27.13 -43.12
N GLN A 107 4.19 27.99 -42.10
CA GLN A 107 2.90 28.38 -41.52
C GLN A 107 1.81 28.52 -42.59
N THR A 108 0.76 27.72 -42.47
CA THR A 108 -0.60 28.21 -42.77
C THR A 108 -1.58 27.60 -41.78
N SER A 109 -2.19 28.48 -40.99
CA SER A 109 -3.28 28.20 -40.08
C SER A 109 -4.54 27.89 -40.89
N VAL A 110 -5.17 26.74 -40.66
CA VAL A 110 -6.61 26.56 -40.91
C VAL A 110 -7.20 25.78 -39.75
N ASN A 111 -8.07 26.46 -38.99
CA ASN A 111 -9.00 25.87 -38.05
C ASN A 111 -9.92 24.87 -38.78
N THR A 112 -9.97 23.63 -38.30
CA THR A 112 -11.26 22.90 -38.31
C THR A 112 -11.35 22.02 -37.08
N SER A 113 -12.43 22.21 -36.33
CA SER A 113 -12.81 21.46 -35.16
C SER A 113 -12.88 19.97 -35.48
N GLN A 114 -12.18 19.14 -34.73
CA GLN A 114 -12.46 17.72 -34.61
C GLN A 114 -12.49 17.37 -33.13
N THR A 115 -13.69 17.06 -32.67
CA THR A 115 -14.01 16.16 -31.57
C THR A 115 -12.94 15.08 -31.42
N GLN A 116 -12.11 15.19 -30.38
CA GLN A 116 -11.26 14.11 -29.90
C GLN A 116 -12.14 13.15 -29.11
N THR A 117 -12.67 12.14 -29.79
CA THR A 117 -12.93 10.85 -29.18
C THR A 117 -11.59 10.25 -28.78
N ALA A 118 -11.35 10.07 -27.48
CA ALA A 118 -10.21 9.31 -26.98
C ALA A 118 -10.28 7.87 -27.52
N SER A 119 -9.34 7.50 -28.40
CA SER A 119 -9.10 6.10 -28.73
C SER A 119 -7.95 5.58 -27.86
N ASN A 120 -8.27 4.60 -27.03
CA ASN A 120 -7.28 3.79 -26.31
C ASN A 120 -6.51 2.95 -27.35
N ASN A 121 -5.36 3.43 -27.80
CA ASN A 121 -4.47 2.64 -28.65
C ASN A 121 -3.45 1.91 -27.78
N ASN A 122 -3.77 0.67 -27.38
CA ASN A 122 -2.81 -0.21 -26.71
C ASN A 122 -1.65 -0.53 -27.67
N LEU A 123 -0.42 -0.18 -27.29
CA LEU A 123 0.78 -0.44 -28.06
C LEU A 123 1.59 -1.56 -27.39
N PHE A 124 1.80 -2.67 -28.10
CA PHE A 124 2.63 -3.78 -27.66
C PHE A 124 3.92 -3.82 -28.47
N ARG A 125 5.00 -4.34 -27.88
CA ARG A 125 6.27 -4.53 -28.59
C ARG A 125 6.70 -5.99 -28.55
N ILE A 126 7.18 -6.48 -29.68
CA ILE A 126 7.73 -7.84 -29.81
C ILE A 126 9.17 -7.71 -30.23
N LEU A 127 10.07 -8.20 -29.38
CA LEU A 127 11.50 -8.29 -29.63
C LEU A 127 11.83 -9.65 -30.22
N ILE A 128 12.62 -9.67 -31.28
CA ILE A 128 13.08 -10.87 -31.96
C ILE A 128 14.60 -10.82 -31.98
N GLN A 129 15.24 -11.78 -31.32
CA GLN A 129 16.69 -11.89 -31.19
C GLN A 129 17.22 -13.04 -32.05
N GLY A 130 18.41 -12.88 -32.63
CA GLY A 130 19.06 -13.90 -33.48
C GLY A 130 18.73 -13.79 -34.98
N ARG A 131 18.02 -12.72 -35.39
CA ARG A 131 17.61 -12.42 -36.77
C ARG A 131 17.88 -10.96 -37.11
N ASP A 132 18.39 -10.69 -38.30
CA ASP A 132 18.59 -9.34 -38.87
C ASP A 132 17.78 -9.13 -40.16
N ASP A 133 16.91 -10.09 -40.52
CA ASP A 133 16.14 -10.12 -41.76
C ASP A 133 14.72 -9.57 -41.60
N ALA A 134 14.59 -8.28 -41.29
CA ALA A 134 13.29 -7.61 -41.06
C ALA A 134 12.22 -7.89 -42.11
N ASN A 135 12.58 -8.01 -43.39
CA ASN A 135 11.63 -8.31 -44.46
C ASN A 135 11.00 -9.71 -44.32
N ASN A 136 11.80 -10.72 -43.94
CA ASN A 136 11.30 -12.08 -43.71
C ASN A 136 10.47 -12.16 -42.42
N VAL A 137 10.88 -11.41 -41.40
CA VAL A 137 10.15 -11.31 -40.13
C VAL A 137 8.79 -10.65 -40.35
N LEU A 138 8.72 -9.53 -41.08
CA LEU A 138 7.46 -8.87 -41.44
C LEU A 138 6.57 -9.74 -42.33
N ALA A 139 7.15 -10.45 -43.30
CA ALA A 139 6.38 -11.38 -44.13
C ALA A 139 5.76 -12.51 -43.30
N SER A 140 6.54 -13.11 -42.39
CA SER A 140 6.06 -14.15 -41.47
C SER A 140 4.99 -13.61 -40.51
N ALA A 141 5.21 -12.42 -39.96
CA ALA A 141 4.26 -11.69 -39.11
C ALA A 141 2.93 -11.44 -39.83
N GLY A 142 2.98 -10.98 -41.09
CA GLY A 142 1.79 -10.73 -41.90
C GLY A 142 0.95 -11.98 -42.19
N VAL A 143 1.57 -13.15 -42.32
CA VAL A 143 0.84 -14.43 -42.53
C VAL A 143 0.11 -14.86 -41.26
N ILE A 144 0.70 -14.63 -40.09
CA ILE A 144 0.14 -15.12 -38.81
C ILE A 144 -0.87 -14.15 -38.20
N ALA A 145 -0.75 -12.84 -38.48
CA ALA A 145 -1.55 -11.80 -37.83
C ALA A 145 -3.07 -12.06 -37.92
N PRO A 146 -3.65 -12.35 -39.11
CA PRO A 146 -5.10 -12.55 -39.21
C PRO A 146 -5.59 -13.78 -38.44
N GLN A 147 -4.73 -14.79 -38.26
CA GLN A 147 -5.05 -16.01 -37.52
C GLN A 147 -5.07 -15.79 -36.00
N GLN A 148 -4.55 -14.64 -35.53
CA GLN A 148 -4.50 -14.23 -34.12
C GLN A 148 -5.41 -13.04 -33.83
N SER A 149 -6.35 -12.71 -34.73
CA SER A 149 -7.21 -11.53 -34.63
C SER A 149 -6.42 -10.20 -34.60
N ILE A 150 -5.25 -10.17 -35.24
CA ILE A 150 -4.43 -8.97 -35.40
C ILE A 150 -4.49 -8.56 -36.87
N LEU A 151 -4.81 -7.30 -37.12
CA LEU A 151 -4.81 -6.75 -38.47
C LEU A 151 -3.36 -6.50 -38.92
N PRO A 152 -2.94 -6.92 -40.14
CA PRO A 152 -1.56 -6.72 -40.62
C PRO A 152 -1.12 -5.25 -40.60
N GLU A 153 -2.03 -4.31 -40.85
CA GLU A 153 -1.79 -2.86 -40.79
C GLU A 153 -1.41 -2.36 -39.39
N ASN A 154 -1.74 -3.12 -38.34
CA ASN A 154 -1.42 -2.77 -36.97
C ASN A 154 0.00 -3.20 -36.56
N ILE A 155 0.74 -3.88 -37.45
CA ILE A 155 2.11 -4.35 -37.22
C ILE A 155 3.07 -3.41 -37.94
N GLY A 156 3.88 -2.68 -37.17
CA GLY A 156 4.93 -1.81 -37.69
C GLY A 156 6.32 -2.30 -37.32
N LEU A 157 7.26 -2.24 -38.26
CA LEU A 157 8.69 -2.39 -37.94
C LEU A 157 9.17 -1.15 -37.20
N ARG A 158 9.73 -1.34 -36.01
CA ARG A 158 10.30 -0.25 -35.19
C ARG A 158 11.81 -0.20 -35.31
N PHE A 159 12.46 -1.36 -35.36
CA PHE A 159 13.91 -1.44 -35.49
C PHE A 159 14.32 -2.74 -36.18
N SER A 160 15.42 -2.69 -36.94
CA SER A 160 16.10 -3.86 -37.46
C SER A 160 17.59 -3.58 -37.59
N GLY A 161 18.42 -4.44 -37.02
CA GLY A 161 19.87 -4.34 -37.11
C GLY A 161 20.56 -5.13 -36.01
N LYS A 162 21.84 -5.46 -36.23
CA LYS A 162 22.71 -6.16 -35.26
C LYS A 162 22.09 -7.45 -34.65
N GLY A 163 21.36 -8.23 -35.46
CA GLY A 163 20.71 -9.47 -35.01
C GLY A 163 19.45 -9.29 -34.16
N LEU A 164 18.87 -8.09 -34.16
CA LEU A 164 17.62 -7.75 -33.48
C LEU A 164 16.59 -7.20 -34.47
N VAL A 165 15.33 -7.58 -34.27
CA VAL A 165 14.16 -6.99 -34.93
C VAL A 165 13.13 -6.64 -33.86
N LEU A 166 12.61 -5.41 -33.90
CA LEU A 166 11.56 -4.93 -33.00
C LEU A 166 10.31 -4.61 -33.81
N LEU A 167 9.20 -5.26 -33.46
CA LEU A 167 7.88 -4.99 -34.02
C LEU A 167 7.03 -4.24 -33.00
N GLY A 168 6.26 -3.25 -33.47
CA GLY A 168 5.22 -2.57 -32.71
C GLY A 168 3.85 -3.03 -33.18
N LEU A 169 2.98 -3.41 -32.26
CA LEU A 169 1.62 -3.86 -32.52
C LEU A 169 0.66 -2.88 -31.85
N SER A 170 -0.30 -2.36 -32.60
CA SER A 170 -1.31 -1.41 -32.09
C SER A 170 -2.71 -2.01 -32.12
N ASP A 171 -3.61 -1.54 -31.26
CA ASP A 171 -5.02 -1.95 -31.25
C ASP A 171 -5.23 -3.47 -31.14
N CYS A 172 -4.37 -4.13 -30.36
CA CYS A 172 -4.40 -5.58 -30.12
C CYS A 172 -4.77 -5.87 -28.66
N SER A 173 -5.24 -7.09 -28.36
CA SER A 173 -5.38 -7.56 -26.97
C SER A 173 -4.11 -8.27 -26.50
N SER A 174 -3.83 -8.25 -25.19
CA SER A 174 -2.67 -8.95 -24.60
C SER A 174 -2.67 -10.45 -24.93
N GLN A 175 -3.85 -11.09 -24.93
CA GLN A 175 -4.02 -12.48 -25.30
C GLN A 175 -3.68 -12.75 -26.78
N ALA A 176 -4.09 -11.85 -27.68
CA ALA A 176 -3.76 -11.96 -29.11
C ALA A 176 -2.26 -11.79 -29.35
N VAL A 177 -1.61 -10.85 -28.65
CA VAL A 177 -0.17 -10.60 -28.75
C VAL A 177 0.65 -11.76 -28.22
N ALA A 178 0.27 -12.35 -27.09
CA ALA A 178 0.94 -13.52 -26.54
C ALA A 178 0.86 -14.73 -27.49
N SER A 179 -0.32 -14.98 -28.06
CA SER A 179 -0.49 -16.07 -29.02
C SER A 179 0.26 -15.82 -30.33
N PHE A 180 0.27 -14.57 -30.80
CA PHE A 180 1.05 -14.13 -31.96
C PHE A 180 2.56 -14.31 -31.75
N ALA A 181 3.10 -13.89 -30.61
CA ALA A 181 4.52 -14.06 -30.29
C ALA A 181 4.95 -15.54 -30.24
N ALA A 182 4.15 -16.40 -29.59
CA ALA A 182 4.42 -17.85 -29.52
C ALA A 182 4.43 -18.51 -30.92
N ARG A 183 3.56 -18.04 -31.81
CA ARG A 183 3.48 -18.56 -33.18
C ARG A 183 4.62 -18.05 -34.06
N LEU A 184 5.00 -16.79 -33.87
CA LEU A 184 6.14 -16.18 -34.55
C LEU A 184 7.45 -16.87 -34.13
N GLN A 185 7.63 -17.16 -32.83
CA GLN A 185 8.71 -18.00 -32.29
C GLN A 185 8.81 -19.32 -33.06
N THR A 186 7.69 -20.04 -33.17
CA THR A 186 7.65 -21.36 -33.83
C THR A 186 8.07 -21.30 -35.30
N ILE A 187 7.62 -20.29 -36.05
CA ILE A 187 7.92 -20.16 -37.48
C ILE A 187 9.36 -19.73 -37.72
N LEU A 188 9.88 -18.81 -36.91
CA LEU A 188 11.23 -18.29 -37.09
C LEU A 188 12.33 -19.27 -36.63
N GLN A 189 11.96 -20.33 -35.88
CA GLN A 189 12.85 -21.36 -35.36
C GLN A 189 13.47 -22.29 -36.43
N SER A 190 13.17 -22.12 -37.72
CA SER A 190 13.78 -22.93 -38.79
C SER A 190 15.10 -22.30 -39.27
N GLY A 191 16.23 -22.65 -38.64
CA GLY A 191 17.56 -22.20 -39.05
C GLY A 191 18.68 -22.51 -38.05
N GLN A 192 19.95 -22.31 -38.44
CA GLN A 192 21.14 -22.56 -37.59
C GLN A 192 21.35 -21.55 -36.45
N ASN A 193 20.56 -20.48 -36.39
CA ASN A 193 20.60 -19.50 -35.29
C ASN A 193 19.43 -19.74 -34.33
N GLN A 194 19.71 -19.76 -33.02
CA GLN A 194 18.65 -19.70 -32.01
C GLN A 194 17.93 -18.36 -32.12
N VAL A 195 16.64 -18.41 -32.43
CA VAL A 195 15.77 -17.24 -32.45
C VAL A 195 15.00 -17.21 -31.14
N GLU A 196 14.92 -16.04 -30.50
CA GLU A 196 14.11 -15.80 -29.31
C GLU A 196 13.14 -14.64 -29.57
N VAL A 197 11.87 -14.84 -29.27
CA VAL A 197 10.77 -13.89 -29.48
C VAL A 197 10.14 -13.60 -28.13
N SER A 198 10.26 -12.36 -27.68
CA SER A 198 9.79 -11.92 -26.36
C SER A 198 8.79 -10.78 -26.52
N VAL A 199 7.68 -10.85 -25.79
CA VAL A 199 6.74 -9.73 -25.68
C VAL A 199 7.28 -8.77 -24.64
N LEU A 200 7.62 -7.56 -25.06
CA LEU A 200 7.90 -6.46 -24.16
C LEU A 200 6.55 -5.85 -23.78
N THR A 201 6.09 -6.14 -22.57
CA THR A 201 4.92 -5.47 -22.01
C THR A 201 5.29 -4.01 -21.80
N GLU A 202 4.62 -3.09 -22.50
CA GLU A 202 4.69 -1.68 -22.12
C GLU A 202 4.09 -1.54 -20.72
N ASP A 203 4.72 -0.71 -19.88
CA ASP A 203 4.08 -0.19 -18.67
C ASP A 203 2.65 0.24 -19.04
N PRO A 204 1.62 -0.15 -18.25
CA PRO A 204 0.29 0.38 -18.45
C PRO A 204 0.40 1.91 -18.42
N GLN A 205 -0.15 2.57 -19.44
CA GLN A 205 -0.25 4.02 -19.42
C GLN A 205 -0.86 4.44 -18.07
N PRO A 206 -0.24 5.40 -17.35
CA PRO A 206 -0.78 5.83 -16.07
C PRO A 206 -2.23 6.28 -16.28
N TYR A 207 -3.13 5.65 -15.53
CA TYR A 207 -4.53 6.01 -15.49
C TYR A 207 -4.83 6.69 -14.17
N ILE A 208 -5.89 7.49 -14.15
CA ILE A 208 -6.32 8.15 -12.93
C ILE A 208 -7.28 7.23 -12.18
N ILE A 209 -7.00 7.01 -10.90
CA ILE A 209 -7.93 6.43 -9.94
C ILE A 209 -8.69 7.61 -9.33
N SER A 210 -10.01 7.64 -9.51
CA SER A 210 -10.83 8.80 -9.15
C SER A 210 -10.72 9.14 -7.66
N ARG A 211 -10.66 8.12 -6.80
CA ARG A 211 -10.50 8.30 -5.35
C ARG A 211 -9.96 7.04 -4.68
N ILE A 212 -9.09 7.24 -3.69
CA ILE A 212 -8.75 6.25 -2.66
C ILE A 212 -8.87 6.88 -1.28
N PHE A 213 -8.94 6.05 -0.23
CA PHE A 213 -8.91 6.50 1.15
C PHE A 213 -7.60 6.13 1.83
N VAL A 214 -7.10 7.04 2.67
CA VAL A 214 -5.94 6.80 3.52
C VAL A 214 -6.33 7.01 4.97
N GLU A 215 -6.08 6.03 5.83
CA GLU A 215 -6.29 6.12 7.26
C GLU A 215 -4.95 6.30 7.96
N GLY A 216 -4.77 7.42 8.67
CA GLY A 216 -3.56 7.63 9.46
C GLY A 216 -3.57 6.87 10.79
N PRO A 217 -2.48 7.00 11.58
CA PRO A 217 -2.31 6.25 12.84
C PRO A 217 -3.35 6.59 13.92
N ASP A 218 -4.15 7.62 13.73
CA ASP A 218 -5.26 8.04 14.60
C ASP A 218 -6.66 7.80 14.02
N GLN A 219 -6.76 7.04 12.91
CA GLN A 219 -8.01 6.80 12.17
C GLN A 219 -8.61 8.05 11.52
N ALA A 220 -7.88 9.18 11.47
CA ALA A 220 -8.28 10.24 10.58
C ALA A 220 -8.22 9.70 9.14
N ARG A 221 -9.35 9.80 8.45
CA ARG A 221 -9.53 9.28 7.10
C ARG A 221 -9.45 10.44 6.11
N PHE A 222 -8.55 10.30 5.15
CA PHE A 222 -8.28 11.28 4.10
C PHE A 222 -8.69 10.69 2.77
N ALA A 223 -9.45 11.43 1.98
CA ALA A 223 -9.71 11.07 0.59
C ALA A 223 -8.61 11.70 -0.27
N ILE A 224 -7.99 10.89 -1.13
CA ILE A 224 -7.10 11.38 -2.18
C ILE A 224 -7.84 11.18 -3.49
N GLU A 225 -8.10 12.27 -4.18
CA GLU A 225 -8.84 12.30 -5.43
C GLU A 225 -7.88 12.46 -6.62
N ASP A 226 -8.30 11.94 -7.78
CA ASP A 226 -7.60 12.05 -9.06
C ASP A 226 -6.12 11.64 -9.00
N ILE A 227 -5.82 10.48 -8.38
CA ILE A 227 -4.47 9.99 -8.21
C ILE A 227 -4.00 9.14 -9.40
N SER A 228 -2.77 9.37 -9.85
CA SER A 228 -2.18 8.61 -10.96
C SER A 228 -1.76 7.21 -10.51
N SER A 229 -2.06 6.19 -11.32
CA SER A 229 -1.80 4.78 -11.02
C SER A 229 -0.32 4.42 -10.91
N ASP A 230 0.58 5.26 -11.43
CA ASP A 230 2.03 5.15 -11.30
C ASP A 230 2.57 5.79 -10.01
N THR A 231 1.72 6.47 -9.23
CA THR A 231 2.10 6.98 -7.90
C THR A 231 2.46 5.80 -7.01
N THR A 232 3.57 5.91 -6.29
CA THR A 232 3.99 4.84 -5.37
C THR A 232 3.19 4.85 -4.08
N ILE A 233 3.04 3.67 -3.47
CA ILE A 233 2.47 3.52 -2.13
C ILE A 233 3.19 4.42 -1.12
N GLY A 234 4.52 4.55 -1.26
CA GLY A 234 5.32 5.40 -0.42
C GLY A 234 5.07 6.90 -0.57
N GLU A 235 4.81 7.37 -1.78
CA GLU A 235 4.45 8.78 -2.05
C GLU A 235 3.07 9.11 -1.47
N VAL A 236 2.09 8.22 -1.63
CA VAL A 236 0.77 8.35 -0.99
C VAL A 236 0.91 8.49 0.53
N ALA A 237 1.66 7.58 1.14
CA ALA A 237 1.88 7.59 2.57
C ALA A 237 2.63 8.87 3.01
N LYS A 238 3.72 9.25 2.33
CA LYS A 238 4.45 10.49 2.64
C LYS A 238 3.58 11.73 2.49
N GLY A 239 2.75 11.80 1.45
CA GLY A 239 1.84 12.92 1.22
C GLY A 239 0.93 13.15 2.41
N VAL A 240 0.17 12.12 2.80
CA VAL A 240 -0.75 12.21 3.94
C VAL A 240 0.00 12.42 5.26
N MET A 241 1.11 11.71 5.47
CA MET A 241 1.88 11.82 6.71
C MET A 241 2.56 13.18 6.88
N SER A 242 3.06 13.80 5.81
CA SER A 242 3.73 15.10 5.89
C SER A 242 2.74 16.27 5.97
N ASP A 243 1.55 16.13 5.41
CA ASP A 243 0.53 17.18 5.40
C ASP A 243 -0.31 17.19 6.69
N ALA A 244 -0.73 16.00 7.16
CA ALA A 244 -1.65 15.89 8.28
C ALA A 244 -0.98 15.58 9.65
N TYR A 245 0.29 15.17 9.67
CA TYR A 245 0.96 14.71 10.89
C TYR A 245 2.33 15.38 11.10
N ASP A 246 2.77 15.39 12.37
CA ASP A 246 4.06 15.94 12.73
C ASP A 246 5.21 15.07 12.17
N PRO A 247 6.17 15.64 11.41
CA PRO A 247 7.31 14.89 10.85
C PRO A 247 8.10 14.09 11.89
N ARG A 248 8.09 14.52 13.17
CA ARG A 248 8.77 13.85 14.28
C ARG A 248 8.16 12.48 14.61
N MET A 249 6.90 12.25 14.27
CA MET A 249 6.21 10.96 14.50
C MET A 249 6.85 9.81 13.71
N PHE A 250 7.54 10.15 12.63
CA PHE A 250 8.24 9.23 11.75
C PHE A 250 9.73 9.44 11.84
N GLN A 251 10.26 9.92 12.97
CA GLN A 251 11.69 9.97 13.24
C GLN A 251 12.05 9.04 14.39
N ASP A 252 13.22 8.42 14.31
CA ASP A 252 13.79 7.69 15.44
C ASP A 252 14.38 8.64 16.48
N SER A 253 14.84 8.11 17.61
CA SER A 253 15.45 8.90 18.69
C SER A 253 16.71 9.68 18.28
N ARG A 254 17.22 9.47 17.05
CA ARG A 254 18.37 10.16 16.45
C ARG A 254 17.93 11.11 15.32
N GLY A 255 16.63 11.33 15.14
CA GLY A 255 16.07 12.22 14.11
C GLY A 255 16.08 11.62 12.70
N ARG A 256 16.35 10.31 12.55
CA ARG A 256 16.33 9.64 11.24
C ARG A 256 14.91 9.21 10.89
N GLU A 257 14.50 9.38 9.65
CA GLU A 257 13.19 8.93 9.20
C GLU A 257 13.01 7.42 9.43
N ARG A 258 11.93 7.06 10.13
CA ARG A 258 11.40 5.71 10.25
C ARG A 258 10.72 5.37 8.94
N ARG A 259 10.80 4.10 8.56
CA ARG A 259 9.97 3.62 7.46
C ARG A 259 8.50 3.74 7.85
N VAL A 260 7.69 4.10 6.88
CA VAL A 260 6.24 4.04 6.98
C VAL A 260 5.82 2.70 6.40
N VAL A 261 4.96 2.00 7.12
CA VAL A 261 4.30 0.80 6.64
C VAL A 261 2.92 1.17 6.15
N VAL A 262 2.51 0.53 5.06
CA VAL A 262 1.20 0.74 4.46
C VAL A 262 0.53 -0.61 4.34
N ASP A 263 -0.68 -0.71 4.84
CA ASP A 263 -1.50 -1.91 4.81
C ASP A 263 -2.80 -1.59 4.05
N ARG A 264 -3.20 -2.40 3.06
CA ARG A 264 -4.55 -2.31 2.47
C ARG A 264 -5.55 -2.89 3.46
N VAL A 265 -6.66 -2.20 3.69
CA VAL A 265 -7.75 -2.63 4.58
C VAL A 265 -8.91 -3.15 3.73
N SER A 266 -9.24 -4.42 3.91
CA SER A 266 -10.41 -5.06 3.29
C SER A 266 -11.70 -4.69 4.02
N GLU A 267 -12.86 -4.88 3.40
CA GLU A 267 -14.18 -4.62 4.02
C GLU A 267 -14.43 -5.44 5.29
N ASP A 268 -13.85 -6.64 5.38
CA ASP A 268 -13.91 -7.51 6.56
C ASP A 268 -12.96 -7.06 7.70
N GLY A 269 -12.15 -6.03 7.47
CA GLY A 269 -11.16 -5.52 8.42
C GLY A 269 -9.81 -6.24 8.38
N SER A 270 -9.64 -7.26 7.52
CA SER A 270 -8.33 -7.87 7.27
C SER A 270 -7.38 -6.87 6.62
N THR A 271 -6.08 -7.01 6.91
CA THR A 271 -5.05 -6.10 6.40
C THR A 271 -3.98 -6.84 5.61
N GLU A 272 -3.61 -6.29 4.47
CA GLU A 272 -2.52 -6.81 3.63
C GLU A 272 -1.37 -5.81 3.54
N ARG A 273 -0.16 -6.23 3.93
CA ARG A 273 1.04 -5.40 3.85
C ARG A 273 1.41 -5.13 2.40
N LEU A 274 1.39 -3.86 2.03
CA LEU A 274 1.82 -3.38 0.73
C LEU A 274 3.33 -3.12 0.70
N ASN A 275 3.96 -3.36 -0.44
CA ASN A 275 5.33 -2.95 -0.68
C ASN A 275 5.37 -1.42 -0.81
N TYR A 276 6.37 -0.79 -0.21
CA TYR A 276 6.46 0.67 -0.17
C TYR A 276 6.82 1.28 -1.53
N ASP A 277 7.64 0.56 -2.31
CA ASP A 277 8.19 1.06 -3.57
C ASP A 277 7.30 0.70 -4.79
N GLN A 278 6.24 -0.09 -4.59
CA GLN A 278 5.32 -0.46 -5.67
C GLN A 278 4.36 0.68 -6.01
N THR A 279 3.95 0.75 -7.27
CA THR A 279 2.92 1.69 -7.75
C THR A 279 1.51 1.23 -7.33
N LEU A 280 0.54 2.15 -7.35
CA LEU A 280 -0.87 1.80 -7.14
C LEU A 280 -1.37 0.75 -8.14
N HIS A 281 -0.88 0.80 -9.39
CA HIS A 281 -1.18 -0.19 -10.41
C HIS A 281 -0.62 -1.57 -10.05
N GLU A 282 0.66 -1.66 -9.68
CA GLU A 282 1.32 -2.93 -9.32
C GLU A 282 0.71 -3.56 -8.06
N ALA A 283 0.30 -2.71 -7.11
CA ALA A 283 -0.45 -3.12 -5.92
C ALA A 283 -1.91 -3.52 -6.21
N ASN A 284 -2.37 -3.34 -7.45
CA ASN A 284 -3.76 -3.56 -7.86
C ASN A 284 -4.76 -2.78 -6.97
N ILE A 285 -4.45 -1.52 -6.65
CA ILE A 285 -5.34 -0.63 -5.90
C ILE A 285 -6.47 -0.19 -6.81
N GLN A 286 -7.70 -0.33 -6.30
CA GLN A 286 -8.93 0.04 -7.00
C GLN A 286 -9.51 1.33 -6.44
N GLU A 287 -10.54 1.86 -7.11
CA GLU A 287 -11.32 2.96 -6.58
C GLU A 287 -11.93 2.60 -5.23
N ASP A 288 -11.95 3.57 -4.31
CA ASP A 288 -12.48 3.46 -2.95
C ASP A 288 -11.76 2.48 -2.00
N ASP A 289 -10.65 1.88 -2.43
CA ASP A 289 -9.76 1.13 -1.54
C ASP A 289 -9.27 2.01 -0.38
N THR A 290 -9.10 1.38 0.79
CA THR A 290 -8.62 2.05 2.00
C THR A 290 -7.21 1.57 2.36
N LEU A 291 -6.27 2.50 2.49
CA LEU A 291 -4.89 2.26 2.87
C LEU A 291 -4.63 2.78 4.29
N SER A 292 -4.27 1.89 5.20
CA SER A 292 -3.83 2.25 6.55
C SER A 292 -2.34 2.54 6.55
N VAL A 293 -1.94 3.71 7.05
CA VAL A 293 -0.54 4.13 7.11
C VAL A 293 -0.10 4.32 8.56
N ALA A 294 1.05 3.75 8.90
CA ALA A 294 1.61 3.81 10.25
C ALA A 294 3.15 3.81 10.24
N PRO A 295 3.81 4.37 11.27
CA PRO A 295 5.25 4.19 11.43
C PRO A 295 5.57 2.70 11.62
N GLU A 296 6.66 2.21 11.03
CA GLU A 296 7.12 0.83 11.22
C GLU A 296 7.39 0.58 12.72
N ALA A 297 6.68 -0.40 13.28
CA ALA A 297 6.84 -0.81 14.67
C ALA A 297 8.11 -1.67 14.81
N THR A 298 9.27 -1.03 14.98
CA THR A 298 10.48 -1.75 15.40
C THR A 298 10.40 -2.04 16.90
N ALA A 299 10.42 -3.32 17.27
CA ALA A 299 10.50 -3.73 18.68
C ALA A 299 11.70 -3.05 19.38
N GLY A 300 11.42 -2.31 20.46
CA GLY A 300 12.45 -1.76 21.35
C GLY A 300 12.95 -0.33 21.06
N ALA A 301 12.40 0.40 20.08
CA ALA A 301 12.81 1.78 19.81
C ALA A 301 11.61 2.70 19.55
N ILE A 302 10.76 2.91 20.55
CA ILE A 302 9.77 4.00 20.49
C ILE A 302 10.49 5.29 20.86
N ASP A 303 10.28 6.34 20.06
CA ASP A 303 10.80 7.67 20.39
C ASP A 303 10.27 8.05 21.78
N PRO A 304 11.14 8.26 22.78
CA PRO A 304 10.74 8.63 24.13
C PRO A 304 9.78 9.82 24.16
N ARG A 305 9.91 10.75 23.21
CA ARG A 305 9.08 11.94 23.10
C ARG A 305 7.67 11.61 22.58
N LEU A 306 7.57 10.77 21.54
CA LEU A 306 6.28 10.27 21.02
C LEU A 306 5.53 9.47 22.09
N ARG A 307 6.23 8.60 22.82
CA ARG A 307 5.67 7.89 23.96
C ARG A 307 5.18 8.89 25.00
N GLN A 308 5.99 9.87 25.37
CA GLN A 308 5.63 10.87 26.37
C GLN A 308 4.41 11.71 25.95
N GLU A 309 4.31 12.12 24.68
CA GLU A 309 3.16 12.83 24.13
C GLU A 309 1.89 11.97 24.17
N ALA A 310 1.99 10.70 23.77
CA ALA A 310 0.87 9.77 23.82
C ALA A 310 0.40 9.49 25.26
N LEU A 311 1.33 9.31 26.19
CA LEU A 311 1.03 9.15 27.63
C LEU A 311 0.36 10.42 28.18
N ALA A 312 0.87 11.61 27.81
CA ALA A 312 0.27 12.88 28.22
C ALA A 312 -1.14 13.06 27.64
N ARG A 313 -1.36 12.68 26.37
CA ARG A 313 -2.69 12.72 25.73
C ARG A 313 -3.66 11.75 26.40
N ALA A 314 -3.27 10.49 26.60
CA ALA A 314 -4.08 9.48 27.27
C ALA A 314 -4.48 9.95 28.67
N LYS A 315 -3.51 10.43 29.46
CA LYS A 315 -3.75 11.04 30.76
C LYS A 315 -4.77 12.18 30.67
N ASN A 316 -4.57 13.14 29.77
CA ASN A 316 -5.45 14.31 29.65
C ASN A 316 -6.88 13.89 29.28
N GLN A 317 -7.05 12.93 28.38
CA GLN A 317 -8.35 12.39 27.97
C GLN A 317 -9.05 11.66 29.14
N ILE A 318 -8.33 10.77 29.84
CA ILE A 318 -8.87 10.05 31.01
C ILE A 318 -9.30 11.04 32.11
N MET A 319 -8.45 12.02 32.41
CA MET A 319 -8.74 13.02 33.44
C MET A 319 -9.89 13.95 33.03
N ALA A 320 -9.99 14.32 31.75
CA ALA A 320 -11.10 15.10 31.22
C ALA A 320 -12.41 14.32 31.31
N TYR A 321 -12.40 13.03 30.97
CA TYR A 321 -13.54 12.14 31.11
C TYR A 321 -14.00 12.05 32.58
N ALA A 322 -13.08 11.78 33.51
CA ALA A 322 -13.36 11.70 34.94
C ALA A 322 -13.92 13.01 35.52
N LYS A 323 -13.47 14.16 35.03
CA LYS A 323 -13.97 15.48 35.46
C LYS A 323 -15.44 15.69 35.09
N VAL A 324 -15.88 15.16 33.94
CA VAL A 324 -17.26 15.32 33.44
C VAL A 324 -18.19 14.25 34.03
N HIS A 325 -17.69 13.03 34.25
CA HIS A 325 -18.48 11.89 34.71
C HIS A 325 -18.40 11.74 36.24
N LYS A 326 -19.36 12.35 36.93
CA LYS A 326 -19.48 12.24 38.39
C LYS A 326 -19.59 10.76 38.80
N GLY A 327 -18.69 10.31 39.66
CA GLY A 327 -18.61 8.90 40.09
C GLY A 327 -17.52 8.09 39.41
N PHE A 328 -16.89 8.62 38.36
CA PHE A 328 -15.70 8.03 37.75
C PHE A 328 -14.44 8.60 38.41
N GLN A 329 -13.68 7.76 39.10
CA GLN A 329 -12.47 8.12 39.80
C GLN A 329 -11.25 7.50 39.13
N VAL A 330 -10.14 8.22 39.14
CA VAL A 330 -8.89 7.80 38.51
C VAL A 330 -7.76 7.97 39.51
N SER A 331 -7.03 6.90 39.75
CA SER A 331 -5.72 6.92 40.39
C SER A 331 -4.68 6.51 39.35
N ALA A 332 -3.48 7.09 39.45
CA ALA A 332 -2.40 6.87 38.51
C ALA A 332 -1.08 6.65 39.26
N ASP A 333 -0.19 5.84 38.71
CA ASP A 333 1.13 5.55 39.30
C ASP A 333 2.04 6.78 39.33
N ASN A 334 1.90 7.67 38.35
CA ASN A 334 2.68 8.89 38.22
C ASN A 334 1.81 10.08 37.80
N HIS A 335 2.11 11.28 38.30
CA HIS A 335 1.39 12.49 37.93
C HIS A 335 1.78 13.09 36.57
N LEU A 336 2.96 12.78 36.02
CA LEU A 336 3.48 13.41 34.80
C LEU A 336 3.22 12.57 33.54
N ALA A 337 3.66 11.31 33.57
CA ALA A 337 3.52 10.37 32.45
C ALA A 337 3.09 9.00 32.99
N PRO A 338 1.82 8.84 33.41
CA PRO A 338 1.36 7.61 33.98
C PRO A 338 1.28 6.51 32.94
N THR A 339 1.83 5.36 33.28
CA THR A 339 1.69 4.13 32.49
C THR A 339 0.57 3.25 33.03
N ASP A 340 0.14 3.50 34.27
CA ASP A 340 -0.76 2.62 34.98
C ASP A 340 -1.86 3.42 35.65
N TYR A 341 -3.11 3.04 35.39
CA TYR A 341 -4.29 3.70 35.92
C TYR A 341 -5.16 2.70 36.65
N LEU A 342 -5.65 3.07 37.83
CA LEU A 342 -6.75 2.39 38.50
C LEU A 342 -8.00 3.25 38.34
N LEU A 343 -8.94 2.74 37.57
CA LEU A 343 -10.21 3.36 37.26
C LEU A 343 -11.27 2.77 38.20
N ARG A 344 -12.05 3.63 38.86
CA ARG A 344 -13.16 3.21 39.71
C ARG A 344 -14.43 3.88 39.26
N PHE A 345 -15.52 3.13 39.11
CA PHE A 345 -16.80 3.69 38.70
C PHE A 345 -17.96 2.81 39.15
N ASN A 346 -19.15 3.40 39.12
CA ASN A 346 -20.40 2.70 39.42
C ASN A 346 -21.17 2.45 38.13
N ALA A 347 -21.48 1.18 37.85
CA ALA A 347 -22.28 0.73 36.71
C ALA A 347 -22.99 -0.59 37.07
N PRO A 348 -24.27 -0.77 36.73
CA PRO A 348 -24.97 -2.03 36.99
C PRO A 348 -24.27 -3.19 36.31
N GLY A 349 -23.85 -4.21 37.04
CA GLY A 349 -23.19 -5.39 36.48
C GLY A 349 -23.51 -6.63 37.29
N PHE A 350 -22.72 -7.68 37.04
CA PHE A 350 -22.90 -8.98 37.66
C PHE A 350 -21.56 -9.52 38.17
N ALA A 351 -21.53 -9.98 39.42
CA ALA A 351 -20.44 -10.75 40.01
C ALA A 351 -20.66 -12.25 39.77
N PRO A 352 -19.59 -13.07 39.83
CA PRO A 352 -19.71 -14.52 39.69
C PRO A 352 -20.72 -15.13 40.66
N PRO A 353 -21.38 -16.22 40.28
CA PRO A 353 -22.34 -16.87 41.18
C PRO A 353 -21.63 -17.39 42.43
N ALA A 354 -22.35 -17.39 43.57
CA ALA A 354 -21.80 -17.84 44.84
C ALA A 354 -21.44 -19.34 44.84
N ILE A 355 -22.06 -20.11 43.94
CA ILE A 355 -21.77 -21.51 43.65
C ILE A 355 -21.61 -21.68 42.13
N PRO A 356 -20.70 -22.55 41.65
CA PRO A 356 -20.58 -22.83 40.23
C PRO A 356 -21.91 -23.28 39.60
N GLY A 357 -22.29 -22.70 38.45
CA GLY A 357 -23.57 -22.95 37.79
C GLY A 357 -24.79 -22.30 38.44
N GLY A 358 -24.60 -21.47 39.47
CA GLY A 358 -25.66 -20.68 40.08
C GLY A 358 -25.96 -19.37 39.33
N GLU A 359 -26.90 -18.58 39.85
CA GLU A 359 -27.21 -17.26 39.29
C GLU A 359 -26.16 -16.21 39.71
N PRO A 360 -25.66 -15.40 38.75
CA PRO A 360 -24.72 -14.34 39.06
C PRO A 360 -25.37 -13.25 39.92
N GLN A 361 -24.57 -12.63 40.78
CA GLN A 361 -25.07 -11.69 41.78
C GLN A 361 -24.95 -10.25 41.29
N PRO A 362 -25.93 -9.36 41.54
CA PRO A 362 -25.82 -7.96 41.14
C PRO A 362 -24.65 -7.27 41.86
N ILE A 363 -23.87 -6.50 41.12
CA ILE A 363 -22.80 -5.63 41.64
C ILE A 363 -22.84 -4.30 40.89
N ASP A 364 -22.52 -3.19 41.56
CA ASP A 364 -22.53 -1.86 40.95
C ASP A 364 -21.15 -1.21 40.94
N GLU A 365 -20.24 -1.62 41.82
CA GLU A 365 -18.92 -0.98 41.96
C GLU A 365 -17.87 -1.77 41.19
N HIS A 366 -17.11 -1.07 40.35
CA HIS A 366 -16.09 -1.68 39.50
C HIS A 366 -14.75 -0.99 39.68
N GLU A 367 -13.69 -1.80 39.73
CA GLU A 367 -12.31 -1.34 39.62
C GLU A 367 -11.67 -2.00 38.39
N VAL A 368 -11.04 -1.18 37.55
CA VAL A 368 -10.32 -1.63 36.35
C VAL A 368 -8.91 -1.05 36.37
N TYR A 369 -7.93 -1.94 36.26
CA TYR A 369 -6.53 -1.58 36.07
C TYR A 369 -6.23 -1.47 34.57
N LEU A 370 -5.79 -0.31 34.13
CA LEU A 370 -5.43 -0.01 32.75
C LEU A 370 -3.93 0.22 32.65
N ALA A 371 -3.24 -0.64 31.90
CA ALA A 371 -1.81 -0.59 31.67
C ALA A 371 -1.47 -0.14 30.25
N LEU A 372 -0.56 0.84 30.14
CA LEU A 372 0.02 1.34 28.89
C LEU A 372 1.41 0.71 28.71
N PRO A 373 1.54 -0.37 27.92
CA PRO A 373 2.75 -1.17 27.88
C PRO A 373 3.95 -0.37 27.35
N GLY A 374 5.17 -0.90 27.50
CA GLY A 374 6.39 -0.27 26.96
C GLY A 374 6.33 0.04 25.47
N GLY A 375 5.53 -0.74 24.71
CA GLY A 375 5.24 -0.55 23.29
C GLY A 375 4.23 0.57 22.96
N PHE A 376 3.61 1.20 23.96
CA PHE A 376 2.61 2.25 23.74
C PHE A 376 3.23 3.52 23.11
N PRO A 377 2.58 4.16 22.11
CA PRO A 377 1.23 3.89 21.60
C PRO A 377 1.14 2.93 20.41
N MET A 378 2.21 2.28 19.97
CA MET A 378 2.15 1.29 18.88
C MET A 378 1.55 -0.05 19.34
N GLN A 379 1.70 -0.37 20.62
CA GLN A 379 1.07 -1.50 21.28
C GLN A 379 -0.17 -1.03 22.04
N ALA A 380 -1.26 -1.79 21.91
CA ALA A 380 -2.54 -1.51 22.56
C ALA A 380 -2.42 -1.47 24.10
N PRO A 381 -3.22 -0.63 24.78
CA PRO A 381 -3.36 -0.70 26.23
C PRO A 381 -4.02 -2.02 26.64
N GLN A 382 -3.76 -2.46 27.86
CA GLN A 382 -4.37 -3.66 28.44
C GLN A 382 -5.24 -3.27 29.63
N ALA A 383 -6.48 -3.77 29.65
CA ALA A 383 -7.41 -3.54 30.75
C ALA A 383 -7.63 -4.84 31.52
N PHE A 384 -7.58 -4.75 32.85
CA PHE A 384 -7.74 -5.86 33.77
C PHE A 384 -8.77 -5.50 34.82
N TRP A 385 -9.92 -6.18 34.81
CA TRP A 385 -10.91 -6.07 35.86
C TRP A 385 -10.36 -6.56 37.20
N GLN A 386 -10.50 -5.75 38.24
CA GLN A 386 -9.98 -6.04 39.57
C GLN A 386 -11.09 -6.48 40.53
N THR A 387 -12.32 -6.02 40.33
CA THR A 387 -13.48 -6.51 41.08
C THR A 387 -14.01 -7.82 40.50
N PRO A 388 -14.65 -8.68 41.32
CA PRO A 388 -15.31 -9.87 40.80
C PRO A 388 -16.39 -9.48 39.78
N ILE A 389 -16.21 -9.95 38.55
CA ILE A 389 -17.16 -9.73 37.46
C ILE A 389 -17.44 -11.03 36.72
N PHE A 390 -18.72 -11.28 36.48
CA PHE A 390 -19.22 -12.30 35.58
C PHE A 390 -19.54 -11.58 34.28
N HIS A 391 -18.77 -11.85 33.24
CA HIS A 391 -18.95 -11.20 31.93
C HIS A 391 -18.34 -12.07 30.82
N PRO A 392 -18.98 -12.23 29.65
CA PRO A 392 -18.47 -13.07 28.55
C PRO A 392 -17.05 -12.70 28.11
N ASN A 393 -16.76 -11.40 27.97
CA ASN A 393 -15.50 -10.89 27.42
C ASN A 393 -14.42 -10.59 28.48
N ILE A 394 -14.56 -11.09 29.71
CA ILE A 394 -13.56 -10.89 30.77
C ILE A 394 -13.05 -12.25 31.24
N GLU A 395 -11.72 -12.42 31.24
CA GLU A 395 -11.10 -13.67 31.68
C GLU A 395 -11.31 -13.84 33.21
N PRO A 396 -11.94 -14.94 33.67
CA PRO A 396 -12.29 -15.10 35.09
C PRO A 396 -11.09 -15.09 36.06
N GLN A 397 -9.91 -15.49 35.58
CA GLN A 397 -8.73 -15.73 36.44
C GLN A 397 -7.85 -14.50 36.60
N ARG A 398 -7.64 -13.73 35.54
CA ARG A 398 -6.78 -12.53 35.56
C ARG A 398 -7.55 -11.23 35.41
N GLY A 399 -8.85 -11.30 35.08
CA GLY A 399 -9.67 -10.14 34.77
C GLY A 399 -9.32 -9.49 33.43
N LEU A 400 -8.50 -10.13 32.58
CA LEU A 400 -8.11 -9.55 31.29
C LEU A 400 -9.37 -9.32 30.43
N VAL A 401 -9.55 -8.09 29.97
CA VAL A 401 -10.66 -7.72 29.10
C VAL A 401 -10.30 -8.07 27.67
N CYS A 402 -11.11 -8.89 27.02
CA CYS A 402 -11.10 -9.02 25.57
C CYS A 402 -11.68 -7.73 25.02
N LEU A 403 -10.82 -6.86 24.47
CA LEU A 403 -11.27 -5.65 23.79
C LEU A 403 -11.79 -5.95 22.37
N GLY A 404 -11.85 -7.23 21.96
CA GLY A 404 -12.38 -7.69 20.66
C GLY A 404 -11.74 -6.97 19.48
N ASP A 405 -12.57 -6.52 18.54
CA ASP A 405 -12.23 -5.64 17.42
C ASP A 405 -11.34 -4.45 17.81
N LEU A 406 -11.42 -3.93 19.04
CA LEU A 406 -10.58 -2.80 19.46
C LEU A 406 -9.12 -3.21 19.69
N GLY A 407 -8.85 -4.48 19.98
CA GLY A 407 -7.51 -5.05 20.06
C GLY A 407 -6.89 -5.27 18.67
N ASP A 408 -7.66 -5.84 17.75
CA ASP A 408 -7.22 -6.12 16.37
C ASP A 408 -7.20 -4.86 15.49
N ARG A 409 -8.11 -3.92 15.75
CA ARG A 409 -8.19 -2.60 15.10
C ARG A 409 -7.63 -1.50 15.99
N TYR A 410 -6.80 -1.83 16.99
CA TYR A 410 -6.14 -0.83 17.81
C TYR A 410 -5.36 0.12 16.89
N ARG A 411 -5.52 1.42 17.15
CA ARG A 411 -4.78 2.48 16.47
C ARG A 411 -4.18 3.41 17.52
N PRO A 412 -2.92 3.85 17.33
CA PRO A 412 -2.23 4.76 18.25
C PRO A 412 -3.01 6.01 18.66
N GLY A 413 -3.98 6.48 17.87
CA GLY A 413 -4.83 7.63 18.21
C GLY A 413 -6.14 7.34 18.96
N LEU A 414 -6.36 6.11 19.45
CA LEU A 414 -7.53 5.77 20.26
C LEU A 414 -7.81 6.83 21.33
N ASP A 415 -9.04 7.34 21.37
CA ASP A 415 -9.49 8.28 22.39
C ASP A 415 -9.75 7.54 23.70
N PHE A 416 -8.95 7.84 24.72
CA PHE A 416 -9.09 7.19 26.02
C PHE A 416 -10.36 7.59 26.77
N GLY A 417 -11.00 8.71 26.43
CA GLY A 417 -12.34 9.02 26.95
C GLY A 417 -13.38 8.01 26.47
N LYS A 418 -13.33 7.63 25.18
CA LYS A 418 -14.17 6.56 24.63
C LYS A 418 -13.85 5.21 25.24
N LEU A 419 -12.57 4.91 25.48
CA LEU A 419 -12.18 3.69 26.18
C LEU A 419 -12.77 3.64 27.60
N CYS A 420 -12.76 4.75 28.35
CA CYS A 420 -13.39 4.80 29.66
C CYS A 420 -14.91 4.55 29.59
N GLN A 421 -15.61 5.13 28.61
CA GLN A 421 -17.04 4.85 28.40
C GLN A 421 -17.27 3.38 28.01
N LEU A 422 -16.45 2.83 27.12
CA LEU A 422 -16.53 1.44 26.71
C LEU A 422 -16.41 0.48 27.90
N LEU A 423 -15.52 0.76 28.86
CA LEU A 423 -15.42 -0.03 30.08
C LEU A 423 -16.71 0.03 30.91
N ILE A 424 -17.37 1.18 31.00
CA ILE A 424 -18.69 1.28 31.67
C ILE A 424 -19.75 0.47 30.90
N ASP A 425 -19.74 0.53 29.58
CA ASP A 425 -20.68 -0.18 28.71
C ASP A 425 -20.49 -1.70 28.80
N ILE A 426 -19.24 -2.17 28.94
CA ILE A 426 -18.91 -3.57 29.22
C ILE A 426 -19.46 -3.99 30.58
N ALA A 427 -19.19 -3.21 31.64
CA ALA A 427 -19.68 -3.51 32.98
C ALA A 427 -21.21 -3.67 33.01
N SER A 428 -21.89 -2.84 32.20
CA SER A 428 -23.35 -2.75 32.12
C SER A 428 -24.01 -3.60 31.06
N TYR A 429 -23.26 -4.54 30.46
CA TYR A 429 -23.80 -5.42 29.42
C TYR A 429 -24.47 -4.64 28.27
N GLN A 430 -23.99 -3.43 27.99
CA GLN A 430 -24.36 -2.69 26.78
C GLN A 430 -23.45 -3.14 25.63
N ASN A 431 -22.18 -3.40 25.91
CA ASN A 431 -21.21 -3.85 24.91
C ASN A 431 -20.55 -5.17 25.34
N TYR A 432 -20.88 -6.25 24.63
CA TYR A 432 -20.31 -7.57 24.82
C TYR A 432 -20.51 -8.44 23.58
N ALA A 433 -19.58 -9.36 23.34
CA ALA A 433 -19.62 -10.36 22.29
C ALA A 433 -19.83 -11.76 22.88
N VAL A 434 -20.74 -12.51 22.27
CA VAL A 434 -21.12 -13.85 22.74
C VAL A 434 -20.20 -14.92 22.18
N GLU A 435 -19.67 -14.75 20.97
CA GLU A 435 -18.90 -15.81 20.28
C GLU A 435 -17.41 -15.79 20.66
N GLU A 436 -16.86 -14.61 20.97
CA GLU A 436 -15.42 -14.38 21.18
C GLU A 436 -15.07 -14.11 22.66
N GLY A 437 -15.89 -14.59 23.58
CA GLY A 437 -15.70 -14.41 25.01
C GLY A 437 -14.62 -15.30 25.63
N TYR A 438 -14.01 -14.83 26.71
CA TYR A 438 -13.10 -15.61 27.55
C TYR A 438 -13.84 -16.48 28.59
N ASN A 439 -15.02 -16.07 29.03
CA ASN A 439 -15.78 -16.77 30.07
C ASN A 439 -16.97 -17.54 29.47
N LYS A 440 -16.79 -18.84 29.29
CA LYS A 440 -17.80 -19.75 28.71
C LYS A 440 -19.09 -19.83 29.52
N GLU A 441 -18.99 -19.84 30.85
CA GLU A 441 -20.17 -19.90 31.72
C GLU A 441 -21.01 -18.62 31.55
N ALA A 442 -20.35 -17.46 31.45
CA ALA A 442 -21.04 -16.20 31.17
C ALA A 442 -21.60 -16.17 29.74
N GLN A 443 -20.90 -16.70 28.74
CA GLN A 443 -21.40 -16.80 27.35
C GLN A 443 -22.69 -17.63 27.28
N GLU A 444 -22.75 -18.77 27.95
CA GLU A 444 -23.95 -19.61 27.99
C GLU A 444 -25.09 -18.92 28.74
N TRP A 445 -24.78 -18.27 29.86
CA TRP A 445 -25.77 -17.55 30.66
C TRP A 445 -26.39 -16.38 29.92
N VAL A 446 -25.63 -15.55 29.20
CA VAL A 446 -26.19 -14.40 28.46
C VAL A 446 -27.13 -14.79 27.33
N ILE A 447 -27.03 -16.03 26.82
CA ILE A 447 -27.95 -16.55 25.80
C ILE A 447 -29.24 -17.07 26.45
N SER A 448 -29.16 -17.58 27.69
CA SER A 448 -30.29 -18.14 28.42
C SER A 448 -31.39 -17.11 28.70
N GLU A 449 -32.65 -17.57 28.75
CA GLU A 449 -33.82 -16.71 29.04
C GLU A 449 -33.64 -15.91 30.35
N LEU A 450 -33.16 -16.56 31.42
CA LEU A 450 -32.91 -15.91 32.70
C LEU A 450 -31.83 -14.82 32.57
N GLY A 451 -30.77 -15.07 31.82
CA GLY A 451 -29.71 -14.10 31.57
C GLY A 451 -30.21 -12.88 30.79
N GLN A 452 -30.97 -13.10 29.71
CA GLN A 452 -31.55 -12.00 28.93
C GLN A 452 -32.43 -11.10 29.83
N ILE A 453 -33.32 -11.70 30.62
CA ILE A 453 -34.22 -10.97 31.53
C ILE A 453 -33.42 -10.20 32.59
N ALA A 454 -32.44 -10.85 33.23
CA ALA A 454 -31.62 -10.23 34.26
C ALA A 454 -30.84 -9.02 33.73
N ILE A 455 -30.26 -9.14 32.53
CA ILE A 455 -29.52 -8.05 31.87
C ILE A 455 -30.44 -6.86 31.61
N GLU A 456 -31.63 -7.08 31.03
CA GLU A 456 -32.58 -6.00 30.75
C GLU A 456 -33.11 -5.34 32.02
N GLN A 457 -33.37 -6.11 33.07
CA GLN A 457 -33.82 -5.57 34.37
C GLN A 457 -32.80 -4.62 35.01
N ARG A 458 -31.51 -4.79 34.70
CA ARG A 458 -30.43 -3.90 35.14
C ARG A 458 -30.06 -2.83 34.11
N GLY A 459 -30.82 -2.73 33.02
CA GLY A 459 -30.66 -1.70 32.00
C GLY A 459 -29.63 -2.01 30.91
N GLY A 460 -29.10 -3.24 30.86
CA GLY A 460 -28.22 -3.68 29.77
C GLY A 460 -28.98 -4.07 28.51
N GLN A 461 -28.26 -4.38 27.43
CA GLN A 461 -28.82 -4.79 26.15
C GLN A 461 -28.66 -6.29 25.90
N SER A 462 -29.77 -7.01 26.04
CA SER A 462 -29.86 -8.45 25.78
C SER A 462 -29.55 -8.80 24.32
N VAL A 463 -29.07 -10.03 24.06
CA VAL A 463 -28.77 -10.51 22.70
C VAL A 463 -30.03 -10.51 21.84
N LEU A 464 -31.15 -10.91 22.43
CA LEU A 464 -32.44 -10.92 21.75
C LEU A 464 -32.87 -9.50 21.36
N ARG A 465 -32.65 -8.52 22.22
CA ARG A 465 -32.89 -7.11 21.92
C ARG A 465 -32.01 -6.61 20.79
N LYS A 466 -30.72 -6.99 20.74
CA LYS A 466 -29.79 -6.63 19.65
C LYS A 466 -30.27 -7.20 18.30
N LEU A 467 -30.61 -8.49 18.26
CA LEU A 467 -31.15 -9.16 17.06
C LEU A 467 -32.44 -8.52 16.55
N ILE A 468 -33.35 -8.13 17.45
CA ILE A 468 -34.59 -7.44 17.05
C ILE A 468 -34.28 -6.12 16.35
N HIS A 469 -33.35 -5.31 16.86
CA HIS A 469 -32.97 -4.04 16.23
C HIS A 469 -32.29 -4.22 14.87
N GLU A 470 -31.55 -5.30 14.66
CA GLU A 470 -30.91 -5.59 13.37
C GLU A 470 -31.94 -5.96 12.28
N VAL A 471 -33.05 -6.59 12.66
CA VAL A 471 -34.12 -7.00 11.75
C VAL A 471 -35.14 -5.89 11.52
N GLU A 472 -35.29 -4.96 12.47
CA GLU A 472 -36.18 -3.81 12.33
C GLU A 472 -35.67 -2.85 11.26
N THR A 473 -36.51 -2.58 10.25
CA THR A 473 -36.18 -1.59 9.23
C THR A 473 -36.18 -0.21 9.89
N PRO A 474 -35.05 0.54 9.90
CA PRO A 474 -35.02 1.82 10.55
C PRO A 474 -36.05 2.77 9.91
N PRO A 475 -36.69 3.65 10.69
CA PRO A 475 -37.64 4.59 10.14
C PRO A 475 -36.98 5.44 9.06
N LYS A 476 -37.70 5.72 7.96
CA LYS A 476 -37.22 6.65 6.93
C LYS A 476 -37.15 8.06 7.51
N LEU A 477 -36.00 8.41 8.07
CA LEU A 477 -35.68 9.75 8.52
C LEU A 477 -35.38 10.62 7.30
N ASN A 478 -35.98 11.81 7.24
CA ASN A 478 -35.76 12.75 6.17
C ASN A 478 -34.45 13.52 6.42
N ILE A 479 -33.33 12.83 6.22
CA ILE A 479 -31.99 13.34 6.48
C ILE A 479 -31.57 14.15 5.26
N LYS A 480 -31.39 15.47 5.43
CA LYS A 480 -30.75 16.32 4.42
C LYS A 480 -29.27 16.42 4.75
N ARG A 481 -28.43 16.02 3.80
CA ARG A 481 -27.01 16.37 3.82
C ARG A 481 -26.94 17.90 3.71
N LEU A 482 -26.52 18.56 4.79
CA LEU A 482 -26.08 19.95 4.68
C LEU A 482 -24.82 19.91 3.82
N SER A 483 -24.88 20.53 2.65
CA SER A 483 -23.74 20.70 1.76
C SER A 483 -22.62 21.41 2.51
N GLU A 484 -21.45 20.77 2.60
CA GLU A 484 -20.16 21.46 2.50
C GLU A 484 -19.73 21.43 1.03
#